data_AF-A0A4Q9KGU7-F1
#
_entry.id   AF-A0A4Q9KGU7-F1
#
_cell.length_a   1.000
_cell.length_b   1.000
_cell.length_c   1.000
_cell.angle_alpha   90.00
_cell.angle_beta   90.00
_cell.angle_gamma   90.00
#
_symmetry.space_group_name_H-M   'P 1'
#
loop_
_entity.id
_entity.type
_entity.pdbx_description
1 polymer ?
#
loop_
_entity_poly.entity_id
_entity_poly.type
_entity_poly.pdbx_seq_one_letter_code
_entity_poly.pdbx_strand_id
1 'polypeptide(L)'
;MDSDGDVVLVTAEARVRDAVESTAAALGLPVSTIATAEGALQRWASARVVLVGGDLAAAVASSGPPARRHVHLVGFDAAELGTWSMPLGAEVIPLPQGVAWLTGVLATDERDSRRVAVVGGSGGVGASTLAAGLALAAVRRGQSCALVDLDPLGGGIDLLLGAERTPGWRWPRLVGARGEVGDVRGVLPRVHGVTVVAMGRGADAVGPTAEAVHAVMGSLTRHHELVLVDGGRTPAASARQALRAVDATVVLSGAGVRDVAATARVADGLGPAGLGLVVRGTRGGPPGGVVADALGLPLWGEVPADRRLAADAEAGEPPGRPRSAWARAVERVLTRVGAEAGDVD
;
A
#
# COMPACT_ATOMS: atom_id res chain seq x y z
N MET A 1 4.18 -27.61 11.58
CA MET A 1 4.78 -27.28 10.27
C MET A 1 3.62 -26.74 9.47
N ASP A 2 3.24 -25.51 9.83
CA ASP A 2 1.95 -24.93 9.48
C ASP A 2 1.97 -24.46 8.03
N SER A 3 0.88 -24.80 7.33
CA SER A 3 0.54 -24.49 5.96
C SER A 3 0.15 -23.02 5.80
N ASP A 4 1.10 -22.11 6.05
CA ASP A 4 0.92 -20.68 5.81
C ASP A 4 1.24 -20.39 4.33
N GLY A 5 0.22 -20.00 3.54
CA GLY A 5 0.43 -19.43 2.19
C GLY A 5 -0.17 -20.16 0.97
N ASP A 6 -1.09 -21.11 1.13
CA ASP A 6 -1.57 -21.94 0.01
C ASP A 6 -2.29 -21.14 -1.10
N VAL A 7 -1.87 -21.40 -2.35
CA VAL A 7 -2.65 -21.15 -3.55
C VAL A 7 -3.75 -22.20 -3.61
N VAL A 8 -5.01 -21.78 -3.59
CA VAL A 8 -6.15 -22.70 -3.71
C VAL A 8 -6.65 -22.66 -5.13
N LEU A 9 -6.68 -23.82 -5.78
CA LEU A 9 -7.28 -24.00 -7.09
C LEU A 9 -8.59 -24.78 -6.96
N VAL A 10 -9.70 -24.17 -7.33
CA VAL A 10 -11.03 -24.77 -7.28
C VAL A 10 -11.42 -25.22 -8.69
N THR A 11 -11.13 -26.47 -9.04
CA THR A 11 -11.50 -27.05 -10.34
C THR A 11 -11.53 -28.58 -10.29
N ALA A 12 -12.48 -29.18 -11.01
CA ALA A 12 -12.46 -30.59 -11.37
C ALA A 12 -11.81 -30.83 -12.74
N GLU A 13 -11.62 -29.78 -13.55
CA GLU A 13 -11.04 -29.87 -14.89
C GLU A 13 -9.52 -30.09 -14.86
N ALA A 14 -9.09 -31.26 -15.35
CA ALA A 14 -7.68 -31.65 -15.37
C ALA A 14 -6.80 -30.66 -16.17
N ARG A 15 -7.30 -30.12 -17.28
CA ARG A 15 -6.52 -29.22 -18.14
C ARG A 15 -6.20 -27.88 -17.44
N VAL A 16 -7.13 -27.36 -16.65
CA VAL A 16 -6.93 -26.15 -15.85
C VAL A 16 -5.96 -26.44 -14.72
N ARG A 17 -6.13 -27.59 -14.05
CA ARG A 17 -5.20 -28.07 -13.02
C ARG A 17 -3.78 -28.16 -13.53
N ASP A 18 -3.54 -28.85 -14.64
CA ASP A 18 -2.22 -29.04 -15.21
C ASP A 18 -1.54 -27.71 -15.56
N ALA A 19 -2.29 -26.76 -16.12
CA ALA A 19 -1.77 -25.45 -16.49
C ALA A 19 -1.37 -24.61 -15.26
N VAL A 20 -2.20 -24.63 -14.21
CA VAL A 20 -1.95 -23.90 -12.97
C VAL A 20 -0.81 -24.54 -12.17
N GLU A 21 -0.84 -25.86 -11.98
CA GLU A 21 0.20 -26.59 -11.26
C GLU A 21 1.56 -26.50 -11.98
N SER A 22 1.58 -26.54 -13.32
CA SER A 22 2.81 -26.31 -14.09
C SER A 22 3.38 -24.91 -13.86
N THR A 23 2.52 -23.88 -13.87
CA THR A 23 2.93 -22.49 -13.63
C THR A 23 3.42 -22.29 -12.19
N ALA A 24 2.72 -22.87 -11.21
CA ALA A 24 3.10 -22.80 -9.79
C ALA A 24 4.39 -23.58 -9.49
N ALA A 25 4.58 -24.74 -10.12
CA ALA A 25 5.79 -25.55 -9.98
C ALA A 25 7.04 -24.78 -10.47
N ALA A 26 6.92 -23.97 -11.53
CA ALA A 26 7.99 -23.11 -12.00
C ALA A 26 8.41 -22.03 -10.96
N LEU A 27 7.51 -21.71 -10.03
CA LEU A 27 7.75 -20.78 -8.92
C LEU A 27 8.07 -21.49 -7.59
N GLY A 28 8.06 -22.83 -7.56
CA GLY A 28 8.24 -23.62 -6.34
C GLY A 28 7.08 -23.49 -5.34
N LEU A 29 5.88 -23.13 -5.81
CA LEU A 29 4.71 -22.90 -4.97
C LEU A 29 3.80 -24.15 -4.89
N PRO A 30 3.34 -24.55 -3.70
CA PRO A 30 2.33 -25.58 -3.56
C PRO A 30 0.96 -25.07 -4.00
N VAL A 31 0.19 -25.93 -4.67
CA VAL A 31 -1.21 -25.68 -5.05
C VAL A 31 -2.10 -26.69 -4.36
N SER A 32 -3.08 -26.21 -3.60
CA SER A 32 -4.14 -27.03 -3.00
C SER A 32 -5.32 -27.08 -3.96
N THR A 33 -5.45 -28.17 -4.70
CA THR A 33 -6.55 -28.35 -5.65
C THR A 33 -7.78 -28.94 -4.96
N ILE A 34 -8.93 -28.29 -5.12
CA ILE A 34 -10.22 -28.64 -4.53
C ILE A 34 -11.25 -28.79 -5.65
N ALA A 35 -11.96 -29.92 -5.68
CA ALA A 35 -12.92 -30.22 -6.75
C ALA A 35 -14.39 -29.95 -6.36
N THR A 36 -14.65 -29.22 -5.28
CA THR A 36 -16.01 -28.91 -4.79
C THR A 36 -16.11 -27.48 -4.23
N ALA A 37 -17.29 -26.86 -4.35
CA ALA A 37 -17.56 -25.54 -3.79
C ALA A 37 -17.53 -25.54 -2.25
N GLU A 38 -18.00 -26.62 -1.61
CA GLU A 38 -17.96 -26.76 -0.14
C GLU A 38 -16.52 -26.78 0.39
N GLY A 39 -15.64 -27.55 -0.26
CA GLY A 39 -14.21 -27.56 0.10
C GLY A 39 -13.57 -26.20 -0.14
N ALA A 40 -13.99 -25.48 -1.19
CA ALA A 40 -13.49 -24.15 -1.48
C ALA A 40 -13.82 -23.18 -0.35
N LEU A 41 -15.05 -23.19 0.17
CA LEU A 41 -15.48 -22.35 1.29
C LEU A 41 -14.66 -22.59 2.57
N GLN A 42 -14.30 -23.85 2.85
CA GLN A 42 -13.47 -24.19 4.03
C GLN A 42 -12.07 -23.58 3.96
N ARG A 43 -11.51 -23.41 2.76
CA ARG A 43 -10.18 -22.82 2.55
C ARG A 43 -10.24 -21.34 2.14
N TRP A 44 -11.43 -20.83 1.87
CA TRP A 44 -11.66 -19.54 1.22
C TRP A 44 -11.04 -18.37 1.98
N ALA A 45 -11.20 -18.28 3.30
CA ALA A 45 -10.63 -17.18 4.08
C ALA A 45 -9.09 -17.28 4.19
N SER A 46 -8.58 -18.50 4.37
CA SER A 46 -7.16 -18.75 4.60
C SER A 46 -6.28 -18.66 3.33
N ALA A 47 -6.85 -18.91 2.14
CA ALA A 47 -6.10 -19.03 0.90
C ALA A 47 -5.38 -17.74 0.49
N ARG A 48 -4.10 -17.79 0.07
CA ARG A 48 -3.41 -16.58 -0.39
C ARG A 48 -4.04 -16.01 -1.64
N VAL A 49 -4.19 -16.88 -2.64
CA VAL A 49 -4.88 -16.63 -3.90
C VAL A 49 -5.91 -17.72 -4.07
N VAL A 50 -7.10 -17.35 -4.55
CA VAL A 50 -8.12 -18.32 -4.96
C VAL A 50 -8.27 -18.27 -6.48
N LEU A 51 -7.95 -19.39 -7.13
CA LEU A 51 -8.16 -19.59 -8.55
C LEU A 51 -9.39 -20.48 -8.72
N VAL A 52 -10.39 -20.03 -9.48
CA VAL A 52 -11.63 -20.77 -9.70
C VAL A 52 -11.71 -21.16 -11.18
N GLY A 53 -11.79 -22.46 -11.44
CA GLY A 53 -12.05 -23.01 -12.77
C GLY A 53 -13.45 -22.65 -13.25
N GLY A 54 -13.62 -22.41 -14.55
CA GLY A 54 -14.94 -22.14 -15.15
C GLY A 54 -15.97 -23.22 -14.81
N ASP A 55 -15.51 -24.48 -14.76
CA ASP A 55 -16.30 -25.67 -14.43
C ASP A 55 -16.99 -25.64 -13.06
N LEU A 56 -16.41 -24.93 -12.08
CA LEU A 56 -16.97 -24.80 -10.73
C LEU A 56 -17.43 -23.39 -10.38
N ALA A 57 -17.24 -22.40 -11.26
CA ALA A 57 -17.55 -21.00 -10.99
C ALA A 57 -19.01 -20.77 -10.59
N ALA A 58 -19.95 -21.42 -11.29
CA ALA A 58 -21.38 -21.36 -10.99
C ALA A 58 -21.72 -21.89 -9.58
N ALA A 59 -21.11 -23.00 -9.19
CA ALA A 59 -21.35 -23.65 -7.91
C ALA A 59 -20.76 -22.82 -6.76
N VAL A 60 -19.56 -22.28 -6.94
CA VAL A 60 -18.92 -21.39 -5.96
C VAL A 60 -19.74 -20.11 -5.80
N ALA A 61 -20.15 -19.46 -6.88
CA ALA A 61 -20.96 -18.24 -6.82
C ALA A 61 -22.30 -18.47 -6.09
N SER A 62 -22.96 -19.60 -6.37
CA SER A 62 -24.23 -19.98 -5.73
C SER A 62 -24.08 -20.27 -4.23
N SER A 63 -22.87 -20.60 -3.79
CA SER A 63 -22.56 -20.89 -2.38
C SER A 63 -22.32 -19.61 -1.56
N GLY A 64 -22.24 -18.44 -2.20
CA GLY A 64 -22.12 -17.13 -1.56
C GLY A 64 -20.88 -16.95 -0.68
N PRO A 65 -19.65 -17.13 -1.20
CA PRO A 65 -18.44 -16.91 -0.43
C PRO A 65 -18.33 -15.46 0.06
N PRO A 66 -17.67 -15.21 1.21
CA PRO A 66 -17.32 -13.85 1.62
C PRO A 66 -16.52 -13.14 0.54
N ALA A 67 -16.82 -11.85 0.34
CA ALA A 67 -16.04 -11.01 -0.57
C ALA A 67 -14.58 -10.97 -0.11
N ARG A 68 -13.65 -11.05 -1.06
CA ARG A 68 -12.22 -10.92 -0.77
C ARG A 68 -11.46 -10.53 -2.02
N ARG A 69 -10.27 -9.98 -1.82
CA ARG A 69 -9.30 -9.73 -2.90
C ARG A 69 -8.60 -11.02 -3.33
N HIS A 70 -7.97 -10.97 -4.51
CA HIS A 70 -7.15 -12.05 -5.08
C HIS A 70 -7.95 -13.33 -5.39
N VAL A 71 -9.15 -13.14 -5.94
CA VAL A 71 -9.96 -14.20 -6.57
C VAL A 71 -9.84 -14.04 -8.07
N HIS A 72 -9.46 -15.11 -8.77
CA HIS A 72 -9.32 -15.10 -10.22
C HIS A 72 -10.05 -16.29 -10.83
N LEU A 73 -10.70 -16.06 -11.96
CA LEU A 73 -11.32 -17.09 -12.79
C LEU A 73 -10.31 -17.56 -13.84
N VAL A 74 -10.00 -18.85 -13.86
CA VAL A 74 -9.01 -19.45 -14.76
C VAL A 74 -9.67 -20.51 -15.63
N GLY A 75 -9.33 -20.56 -16.92
CA GLY A 75 -9.95 -21.53 -17.83
C GLY A 75 -9.70 -21.21 -19.29
N PHE A 76 -10.10 -22.12 -20.18
CA PHE A 76 -9.83 -22.00 -21.63
C PHE A 76 -10.98 -21.33 -22.42
N ASP A 77 -12.12 -21.06 -21.78
CA ASP A 77 -13.26 -20.34 -22.36
C ASP A 77 -13.46 -18.98 -21.64
N ALA A 78 -13.00 -17.90 -22.27
CA ALA A 78 -13.11 -16.56 -21.70
C ALA A 78 -14.56 -16.06 -21.55
N ALA A 79 -15.49 -16.52 -22.40
CA ALA A 79 -16.88 -16.09 -22.34
C ALA A 79 -17.61 -16.72 -21.15
N GLU A 80 -17.33 -18.00 -20.89
CA GLU A 80 -17.82 -18.70 -19.70
C GLU A 80 -17.30 -18.05 -18.42
N LEU A 81 -15.99 -17.81 -18.33
CA LEU A 81 -15.39 -17.14 -17.17
C LEU A 81 -15.97 -15.73 -16.95
N GLY A 82 -16.16 -14.96 -18.04
CA GLY A 82 -16.72 -13.61 -17.98
C GLY A 82 -18.12 -13.55 -17.34
N THR A 83 -18.92 -14.62 -17.46
CA THR A 83 -20.26 -14.71 -16.85
C THR A 83 -20.21 -14.67 -15.32
N TRP A 84 -19.12 -15.17 -14.73
CA TRP A 84 -18.97 -15.33 -13.27
C TRP A 84 -18.03 -14.32 -12.61
N SER A 85 -17.40 -13.44 -13.40
CA SER A 85 -16.50 -12.40 -12.90
C SER A 85 -17.18 -11.48 -11.88
N MET A 86 -18.35 -10.93 -12.21
CA MET A 86 -19.09 -10.03 -11.31
C MET A 86 -19.65 -10.75 -10.07
N PRO A 87 -20.36 -11.90 -10.19
CA PRO A 87 -20.86 -12.63 -9.01
C PRO A 87 -19.78 -13.01 -7.99
N LEU A 88 -18.54 -13.28 -8.44
CA LEU A 88 -17.44 -13.68 -7.57
C LEU A 88 -16.48 -12.52 -7.22
N GLY A 89 -16.67 -11.34 -7.82
CA GLY A 89 -15.69 -10.24 -7.71
C GLY A 89 -14.30 -10.63 -8.22
N ALA A 90 -14.24 -11.48 -9.26
CA ALA A 90 -13.02 -12.14 -9.70
C ALA A 90 -12.53 -11.62 -11.06
N GLU A 91 -11.22 -11.45 -11.20
CA GLU A 91 -10.59 -11.12 -12.49
C GLU A 91 -10.44 -12.38 -13.36
N VAL A 92 -10.60 -12.26 -14.68
CA VAL A 92 -10.57 -13.41 -15.61
C VAL A 92 -9.21 -13.58 -16.24
N ILE A 93 -8.59 -14.74 -16.04
CA ILE A 93 -7.31 -15.16 -16.62
C ILE A 93 -7.57 -16.28 -17.66
N PRO A 94 -7.78 -15.94 -18.94
CA PRO A 94 -8.01 -16.95 -19.97
C PRO A 94 -6.72 -17.67 -20.33
N LEU A 95 -6.73 -19.00 -20.33
CA LEU A 95 -5.59 -19.85 -20.68
C LEU A 95 -5.68 -20.32 -22.13
N PRO A 96 -4.53 -20.47 -22.84
CA PRO A 96 -3.16 -20.26 -22.37
C PRO A 96 -2.66 -18.79 -22.44
N GLN A 97 -3.45 -17.85 -22.97
CA GLN A 97 -2.99 -16.48 -23.24
C GLN A 97 -2.56 -15.73 -21.96
N GLY A 98 -3.20 -16.02 -20.83
CA GLY A 98 -2.99 -15.41 -19.53
C GLY A 98 -1.92 -16.08 -18.66
N VAL A 99 -1.12 -17.04 -19.17
CA VAL A 99 -0.10 -17.72 -18.35
C VAL A 99 0.91 -16.74 -17.73
N ALA A 100 1.33 -15.70 -18.45
CA ALA A 100 2.23 -14.68 -17.91
C ALA A 100 1.59 -13.91 -16.75
N TRP A 101 0.29 -13.63 -16.85
CA TRP A 101 -0.46 -12.98 -15.78
C TRP A 101 -0.68 -13.92 -14.59
N LEU A 102 -1.04 -15.19 -14.84
CA LEU A 102 -1.11 -16.22 -13.82
C LEU A 102 0.23 -16.34 -13.06
N THR A 103 1.35 -16.32 -13.78
CA THR A 103 2.69 -16.30 -13.17
C THR A 103 2.87 -15.09 -12.27
N GLY A 104 2.45 -13.90 -12.71
CA GLY A 104 2.47 -12.68 -11.89
C GLY A 104 1.62 -12.80 -10.63
N VAL A 105 0.38 -13.26 -10.74
CA VAL A 105 -0.54 -13.48 -9.60
C VAL A 105 0.06 -14.47 -8.61
N LEU A 106 0.60 -15.59 -9.10
CA LEU A 106 1.20 -16.62 -8.26
C LEU A 106 2.50 -16.14 -7.60
N ALA A 107 3.34 -15.41 -8.34
CA ALA A 107 4.62 -14.89 -7.83
C ALA A 107 4.44 -13.73 -6.84
N THR A 108 3.30 -13.04 -6.86
CA THR A 108 3.08 -11.93 -5.95
C THR A 108 2.73 -12.44 -4.56
N ASP A 109 3.64 -12.31 -3.61
CA ASP A 109 3.35 -12.50 -2.17
C ASP A 109 2.54 -11.30 -1.62
N GLU A 110 1.40 -11.01 -2.26
CA GLU A 110 0.59 -9.81 -2.07
C GLU A 110 -0.05 -9.73 -0.67
N ARG A 111 0.11 -10.78 0.14
CA ARG A 111 -0.23 -10.75 1.56
C ARG A 111 0.75 -9.95 2.42
N ASP A 112 1.94 -9.60 1.92
CA ASP A 112 2.95 -8.91 2.72
C ASP A 112 3.16 -7.44 2.37
N SER A 113 2.81 -6.97 1.17
CA SER A 113 2.99 -5.56 0.81
C SER A 113 1.79 -4.69 1.18
N ARG A 114 1.92 -3.89 2.24
CA ARG A 114 0.91 -2.91 2.65
C ARG A 114 1.20 -1.55 2.01
N ARG A 115 0.17 -0.90 1.46
CA ARG A 115 0.26 0.47 0.94
C ARG A 115 -0.44 1.40 1.90
N VAL A 116 0.28 2.39 2.41
CA VAL A 116 -0.24 3.33 3.40
C VAL A 116 0.03 4.75 2.95
N ALA A 117 -1.03 5.54 2.79
CA ALA A 117 -0.90 6.98 2.55
C ALA A 117 -0.76 7.75 3.86
N VAL A 118 0.00 8.84 3.82
CA VAL A 118 0.05 9.85 4.88
C VAL A 118 -0.32 11.19 4.27
N VAL A 119 -1.35 11.83 4.83
CA VAL A 119 -1.91 13.10 4.35
C VAL A 119 -1.94 14.12 5.49
N GLY A 120 -1.54 15.35 5.21
CA GLY A 120 -1.59 16.44 6.19
C GLY A 120 -2.97 17.10 6.24
N GLY A 121 -3.59 17.17 7.42
CA GLY A 121 -4.84 17.89 7.63
C GLY A 121 -4.69 19.42 7.58
N SER A 122 -3.50 19.93 7.93
CA SER A 122 -3.14 21.35 7.80
C SER A 122 -1.71 21.53 7.24
N GLY A 123 -1.43 22.73 6.72
CA GLY A 123 -0.10 23.04 6.17
C GLY A 123 0.97 23.04 7.26
N GLY A 124 2.11 22.39 7.02
CA GLY A 124 3.23 22.34 7.99
C GLY A 124 2.95 21.51 9.25
N VAL A 125 1.91 20.66 9.24
CA VAL A 125 1.61 19.77 10.37
C VAL A 125 2.67 18.68 10.56
N GLY A 126 3.41 18.35 9.50
CA GLY A 126 4.52 17.38 9.51
C GLY A 126 4.19 16.03 8.87
N ALA A 127 3.32 16.00 7.85
CA ALA A 127 2.91 14.76 7.19
C ALA A 127 4.10 14.00 6.58
N SER A 128 4.96 14.69 5.81
CA SER A 128 6.20 14.14 5.26
C SER A 128 7.14 13.63 6.37
N THR A 129 7.23 14.37 7.48
CA THR A 129 8.02 13.97 8.66
C THR A 129 7.48 12.67 9.29
N LEU A 130 6.16 12.55 9.41
CA LEU A 130 5.54 11.32 9.90
C LEU A 130 5.74 10.15 8.92
N ALA A 131 5.58 10.38 7.62
CA ALA A 131 5.79 9.37 6.58
C ALA A 131 7.23 8.82 6.61
N ALA A 132 8.22 9.71 6.65
CA ALA A 132 9.62 9.34 6.82
C ALA A 132 9.87 8.59 8.14
N GLY A 133 9.26 9.05 9.24
CA GLY A 133 9.33 8.37 10.53
C GLY A 133 8.80 6.94 10.51
N LEU A 134 7.64 6.73 9.89
CA LEU A 134 7.01 5.42 9.74
C LEU A 134 7.90 4.49 8.91
N ALA A 135 8.49 4.99 7.82
CA ALA A 135 9.40 4.22 6.98
C ALA A 135 10.64 3.78 7.75
N LEU A 136 11.26 4.70 8.50
CA LEU A 136 12.41 4.41 9.35
C LEU A 136 12.05 3.43 10.48
N ALA A 137 10.85 3.52 11.05
CA ALA A 137 10.36 2.59 12.05
C ALA A 137 10.14 1.19 11.48
N ALA A 138 9.62 1.07 10.26
CA ALA A 138 9.45 -0.21 9.57
C ALA A 138 10.79 -0.89 9.29
N VAL A 139 11.79 -0.14 8.78
CA VAL A 139 13.14 -0.66 8.57
C VAL A 139 13.78 -1.12 9.88
N ARG A 140 13.59 -0.39 11.00
CA ARG A 140 14.07 -0.83 12.32
C ARG A 140 13.44 -2.13 12.80
N ARG A 141 12.25 -2.48 12.32
CA ARG A 141 11.58 -3.77 12.58
C ARG A 141 12.04 -4.89 11.64
N GLY A 142 12.97 -4.60 10.73
CA GLY A 142 13.44 -5.54 9.72
C GLY A 142 12.56 -5.61 8.48
N GLN A 143 11.54 -4.75 8.36
CA GLN A 143 10.64 -4.73 7.20
C GLN A 143 11.27 -3.97 6.03
N SER A 144 11.17 -4.54 4.85
CA SER A 144 11.48 -3.87 3.59
C SER A 144 10.46 -2.74 3.34
N CYS A 145 10.94 -1.51 3.14
CA CYS A 145 10.07 -0.34 3.02
C CYS A 145 10.48 0.59 1.88
N ALA A 146 9.48 1.04 1.13
CA ALA A 146 9.59 2.12 0.18
C ALA A 146 8.81 3.36 0.65
N LEU A 147 9.34 4.55 0.37
CA LEU A 147 8.69 5.83 0.63
C LEU A 147 8.56 6.61 -0.67
N VAL A 148 7.32 6.90 -1.06
CA VAL A 148 6.95 7.53 -2.32
C VAL A 148 6.41 8.92 -2.04
N ASP A 149 7.14 9.94 -2.46
CA ASP A 149 6.72 11.33 -2.45
C ASP A 149 5.77 11.60 -3.61
N LEU A 150 4.53 11.99 -3.33
CA LEU A 150 3.55 12.42 -4.32
C LEU A 150 3.11 13.88 -4.11
N ASP A 151 3.87 14.67 -3.34
CA ASP A 151 3.64 16.10 -3.15
C ASP A 151 4.60 16.93 -4.02
N PRO A 152 4.18 17.37 -5.23
CA PRO A 152 5.04 18.16 -6.11
C PRO A 152 5.42 19.53 -5.52
N LEU A 153 4.75 19.98 -4.45
CA LEU A 153 4.99 21.26 -3.79
C LEU A 153 5.79 21.11 -2.47
N GLY A 154 6.14 19.88 -2.06
CA GLY A 154 6.75 19.56 -0.76
C GLY A 154 8.27 19.77 -0.67
N GLY A 155 8.95 20.16 -1.77
CA GLY A 155 10.40 20.37 -1.81
C GLY A 155 11.25 19.11 -2.00
N GLY A 156 10.64 17.92 -1.90
CA GLY A 156 11.26 16.61 -2.10
C GLY A 156 11.59 15.92 -0.78
N ILE A 157 11.00 14.75 -0.56
CA ILE A 157 11.19 13.97 0.69
C ILE A 157 12.64 13.48 0.90
N ASP A 158 13.46 13.51 -0.15
CA ASP A 158 14.86 13.16 -0.06
C ASP A 158 15.69 14.17 0.73
N LEU A 159 15.34 15.46 0.74
CA LEU A 159 16.01 16.45 1.61
C LEU A 159 15.77 16.17 3.08
N LEU A 160 14.53 15.80 3.43
CA LEU A 160 14.16 15.42 4.80
C LEU A 160 14.93 14.19 5.30
N LEU A 161 15.38 13.34 4.38
CA LEU A 161 16.17 12.13 4.67
C LEU A 161 17.68 12.33 4.47
N GLY A 162 18.15 13.53 4.12
CA GLY A 162 19.56 13.79 3.80
C GLY A 162 20.06 13.01 2.57
N ALA A 163 19.17 12.70 1.64
CA ALA A 163 19.40 11.85 0.48
C ALA A 163 19.57 12.62 -0.83
N GLU A 164 19.66 13.95 -0.79
CA GLU A 164 19.74 14.81 -1.98
C GLU A 164 21.01 14.59 -2.81
N ARG A 165 22.08 14.07 -2.18
CA ARG A 165 23.32 13.66 -2.85
C ARG A 165 23.37 12.17 -3.17
N THR A 166 22.38 11.39 -2.71
CA THR A 166 22.33 9.95 -2.93
C THR A 166 22.02 9.65 -4.40
N PRO A 167 22.88 8.87 -5.10
CA PRO A 167 22.63 8.48 -6.48
C PRO A 167 21.30 7.74 -6.64
N GLY A 168 20.66 7.93 -7.78
CA GLY A 168 19.40 7.27 -8.13
C GLY A 168 18.41 8.21 -8.81
N TRP A 169 17.37 7.65 -9.38
CA TRP A 169 16.37 8.36 -10.15
C TRP A 169 15.35 9.01 -9.22
N ARG A 170 14.90 10.20 -9.63
CA ARG A 170 13.78 10.95 -9.06
C ARG A 170 12.66 10.99 -10.10
N TRP A 171 11.48 11.50 -9.72
CA TRP A 171 10.32 11.54 -10.63
C TRP A 171 10.58 12.03 -12.06
N PRO A 172 11.39 13.09 -12.31
CA PRO A 172 11.67 13.51 -13.69
C PRO A 172 12.30 12.44 -14.59
N ARG A 173 13.05 11.49 -14.02
CA ARG A 173 13.61 10.34 -14.77
C ARG A 173 12.67 9.13 -14.81
N LEU A 174 11.59 9.15 -14.04
CA LEU A 174 10.60 8.08 -13.96
C LEU A 174 9.31 8.38 -14.75
N VAL A 175 9.14 9.61 -15.27
CA VAL A 175 7.97 10.02 -16.07
C VAL A 175 7.70 9.12 -17.29
N GLY A 176 8.73 8.47 -17.84
CA GLY A 176 8.59 7.52 -18.94
C GLY A 176 8.09 6.13 -18.55
N ALA A 177 7.97 5.82 -17.24
CA ALA A 177 7.52 4.54 -16.74
C ALA A 177 6.05 4.28 -17.14
N ARG A 178 5.79 3.14 -17.76
CA ARG A 178 4.44 2.73 -18.24
C ARG A 178 4.31 1.21 -18.17
N GLY A 179 3.07 0.75 -18.00
CA GLY A 179 2.75 -0.68 -17.96
C GLY A 179 3.44 -1.39 -16.79
N GLU A 180 3.70 -2.69 -16.97
CA GLU A 180 4.45 -3.49 -15.98
C GLU A 180 5.93 -3.14 -16.02
N VAL A 181 6.38 -2.36 -15.04
CA VAL A 181 7.79 -2.05 -14.84
C VAL A 181 8.42 -3.13 -13.96
N GLY A 182 9.59 -3.63 -14.38
CA GLY A 182 10.39 -4.56 -13.59
C GLY A 182 10.90 -3.95 -12.28
N ASP A 183 11.88 -4.56 -11.63
CA ASP A 183 12.39 -4.09 -10.33
C ASP A 183 13.04 -2.70 -10.43
N VAL A 184 12.39 -1.68 -9.87
CA VAL A 184 12.92 -0.30 -9.84
C VAL A 184 13.92 -0.05 -8.72
N ARG A 185 14.11 -0.98 -7.76
CA ARG A 185 15.00 -0.77 -6.61
C ARG A 185 16.44 -0.47 -7.02
N GLY A 186 16.91 -1.07 -8.11
CA GLY A 186 18.27 -0.88 -8.62
C GLY A 186 18.55 0.51 -9.20
N VAL A 187 17.51 1.28 -9.52
CA VAL A 187 17.65 2.64 -10.06
C VAL A 187 17.22 3.72 -9.08
N LEU A 188 16.58 3.36 -7.97
CA LEU A 188 16.12 4.29 -6.95
C LEU A 188 17.17 4.52 -5.86
N PRO A 189 17.19 5.71 -5.25
CA PRO A 189 17.95 5.98 -4.04
C PRO A 189 17.53 5.04 -2.92
N ARG A 190 18.52 4.56 -2.16
CA ARG A 190 18.31 3.88 -0.89
C ARG A 190 19.04 4.62 0.22
N VAL A 191 18.31 5.06 1.23
CA VAL A 191 18.85 5.84 2.35
C VAL A 191 18.30 5.29 3.66
N HIS A 192 19.16 5.08 4.66
CA HIS A 192 18.77 4.48 5.95
C HIS A 192 17.96 3.17 5.81
N GLY A 193 18.23 2.39 4.76
CA GLY A 193 17.53 1.14 4.45
C GLY A 193 16.19 1.30 3.71
N VAL A 194 15.67 2.51 3.56
CA VAL A 194 14.42 2.85 2.84
C VAL A 194 14.71 3.11 1.37
N THR A 195 13.91 2.52 0.47
CA THR A 195 13.89 2.86 -0.96
C THR A 195 13.05 4.12 -1.17
N VAL A 196 13.60 5.17 -1.79
CA VAL A 196 12.93 6.48 -1.86
C VAL A 196 12.61 6.87 -3.29
N VAL A 197 11.35 7.23 -3.56
CA VAL A 197 10.95 7.93 -4.77
C VAL A 197 10.64 9.37 -4.39
N ALA A 198 11.52 10.31 -4.73
CA ALA A 198 11.35 11.72 -4.39
C ALA A 198 11.06 12.59 -5.62
N MET A 199 10.44 13.75 -5.38
CA MET A 199 10.31 14.80 -6.39
C MET A 199 11.67 15.27 -6.88
N GLY A 200 11.73 15.64 -8.16
CA GLY A 200 12.90 16.32 -8.71
C GLY A 200 12.88 17.81 -8.40
N ARG A 201 14.01 18.47 -8.64
CA ARG A 201 14.18 19.92 -8.45
C ARG A 201 14.73 20.55 -9.72
N GLY A 202 14.37 21.81 -9.98
CA GLY A 202 14.80 22.59 -11.15
C GLY A 202 13.63 23.08 -12.00
N ALA A 203 13.91 24.05 -12.88
CA ALA A 203 12.89 24.70 -13.72
C ALA A 203 12.17 23.75 -14.68
N ASP A 204 12.84 22.67 -15.09
CA ASP A 204 12.31 21.63 -15.99
C ASP A 204 11.86 20.36 -15.25
N ALA A 205 11.74 20.40 -13.91
CA ALA A 205 11.31 19.25 -13.14
C ALA A 205 9.82 18.98 -13.38
N VAL A 206 9.53 18.06 -14.31
CA VAL A 206 8.18 17.58 -14.58
C VAL A 206 7.74 16.66 -13.45
N GLY A 207 6.56 16.93 -12.89
CA GLY A 207 5.91 16.05 -11.91
C GLY A 207 5.48 14.71 -12.54
N PRO A 208 5.17 13.70 -11.74
CA PRO A 208 4.85 12.37 -12.26
C PRO A 208 3.48 12.34 -12.97
N THR A 209 3.37 11.55 -14.03
CA THR A 209 2.08 11.22 -14.68
C THR A 209 1.37 10.12 -13.91
N ALA A 210 0.06 9.96 -14.11
CA ALA A 210 -0.72 8.91 -13.44
C ALA A 210 -0.19 7.50 -13.78
N GLU A 211 0.21 7.28 -15.02
CA GLU A 211 0.78 6.01 -15.50
C GLU A 211 2.13 5.73 -14.83
N ALA A 212 2.98 6.74 -14.71
CA ALA A 212 4.27 6.61 -14.04
C ALA A 212 4.10 6.31 -12.54
N VAL A 213 3.15 6.98 -11.87
CA VAL A 213 2.82 6.67 -10.47
C VAL A 213 2.34 5.22 -10.35
N HIS A 214 1.39 4.80 -11.19
CA HIS A 214 0.85 3.45 -11.17
C HIS A 214 1.94 2.38 -11.38
N ALA A 215 2.78 2.54 -12.40
CA ALA A 215 3.84 1.59 -12.73
C ALA A 215 4.91 1.49 -11.64
N VAL A 216 5.35 2.63 -11.08
CA VAL A 216 6.33 2.65 -9.98
C VAL A 216 5.74 2.05 -8.70
N MET A 217 4.50 2.42 -8.34
CA MET A 217 3.82 1.84 -7.18
C MET A 217 3.65 0.32 -7.31
N GLY A 218 3.28 -0.19 -8.50
CA GLY A 218 3.17 -1.62 -8.77
C GLY A 218 4.50 -2.35 -8.59
N SER A 219 5.59 -1.81 -9.14
CA SER A 219 6.94 -2.38 -8.93
C SER A 219 7.36 -2.37 -7.45
N LEU A 220 7.12 -1.26 -6.74
CA LEU A 220 7.47 -1.17 -5.31
C LEU A 220 6.66 -2.13 -4.45
N THR A 221 5.37 -2.30 -4.74
CA THR A 221 4.46 -3.23 -4.06
C THR A 221 4.94 -4.68 -4.20
N ARG A 222 5.51 -5.07 -5.34
CA ARG A 222 6.06 -6.43 -5.53
C ARG A 222 7.36 -6.71 -4.77
N HIS A 223 8.01 -5.68 -4.22
CA HIS A 223 9.39 -5.78 -3.76
C HIS A 223 9.62 -5.23 -2.34
N HIS A 224 8.57 -4.78 -1.65
CA HIS A 224 8.62 -4.26 -0.29
C HIS A 224 7.39 -4.71 0.50
N GLU A 225 7.55 -4.97 1.79
CA GLU A 225 6.45 -5.28 2.72
C GLU A 225 5.64 -4.02 3.09
N LEU A 226 6.22 -2.82 2.95
CA LEU A 226 5.51 -1.57 3.21
C LEU A 226 5.86 -0.50 2.17
N VAL A 227 4.85 0.00 1.47
CA VAL A 227 4.94 1.16 0.59
C VAL A 227 4.20 2.33 1.26
N LEU A 228 4.95 3.27 1.80
CA LEU A 228 4.42 4.52 2.34
C LEU A 228 4.32 5.56 1.23
N VAL A 229 3.20 6.25 1.17
CA VAL A 229 2.94 7.32 0.21
C VAL A 229 2.77 8.63 0.96
N ASP A 230 3.70 9.57 0.77
CA ASP A 230 3.49 10.96 1.20
C ASP A 230 2.58 11.64 0.17
N GLY A 231 1.30 11.81 0.54
CA GLY A 231 0.28 12.40 -0.33
C GLY A 231 0.23 13.92 -0.26
N GLY A 232 1.07 14.56 0.56
CA GLY A 232 0.97 15.97 0.87
C GLY A 232 -0.36 16.31 1.56
N ARG A 233 -0.86 17.54 1.35
CA ARG A 233 -2.18 17.96 1.86
C ARG A 233 -3.29 17.81 0.83
N THR A 234 -2.99 18.19 -0.41
CA THR A 234 -3.94 18.16 -1.52
C THR A 234 -3.33 17.32 -2.63
N PRO A 235 -3.82 16.09 -2.85
CA PRO A 235 -3.27 15.23 -3.88
C PRO A 235 -3.29 15.86 -5.27
N ALA A 236 -2.15 15.80 -5.97
CA ALA A 236 -2.08 16.13 -7.38
C ALA A 236 -2.98 15.19 -8.21
N ALA A 237 -3.45 15.65 -9.37
CA ALA A 237 -4.36 14.87 -10.21
C ALA A 237 -3.80 13.48 -10.57
N SER A 238 -2.50 13.37 -10.80
CA SER A 238 -1.78 12.13 -11.09
C SER A 238 -1.67 11.17 -9.89
N ALA A 239 -1.76 11.69 -8.66
CA ALA A 239 -1.63 10.90 -7.43
C ALA A 239 -2.98 10.37 -6.90
N ARG A 240 -4.11 10.96 -7.32
CA ARG A 240 -5.45 10.66 -6.77
C ARG A 240 -5.83 9.19 -6.85
N GLN A 241 -5.56 8.53 -7.99
CA GLN A 241 -5.91 7.12 -8.16
C GLN A 241 -5.05 6.23 -7.24
N ALA A 242 -3.74 6.49 -7.16
CA ALA A 242 -2.85 5.74 -6.31
C ALA A 242 -3.22 5.88 -4.82
N LEU A 243 -3.54 7.09 -4.37
CA LEU A 243 -3.98 7.35 -2.99
C LEU A 243 -5.35 6.75 -2.67
N ARG A 244 -6.22 6.52 -3.66
CA ARG A 244 -7.49 5.80 -3.45
C ARG A 244 -7.30 4.29 -3.40
N ALA A 245 -6.20 3.78 -3.95
CA ALA A 245 -5.91 2.35 -4.04
C ALA A 245 -5.06 1.84 -2.87
N VAL A 246 -4.65 2.71 -1.93
CA VAL A 246 -3.92 2.30 -0.73
C VAL A 246 -4.84 1.50 0.22
N ASP A 247 -4.22 0.70 1.08
CA ASP A 247 -4.93 -0.16 2.02
C ASP A 247 -5.34 0.62 3.29
N ALA A 248 -4.59 1.68 3.63
CA ALA A 248 -4.91 2.58 4.73
C ALA A 248 -4.42 4.01 4.45
N THR A 249 -5.11 5.01 5.00
CA THR A 249 -4.73 6.43 4.95
C THR A 249 -4.64 7.02 6.35
N VAL A 250 -3.44 7.48 6.70
CA VAL A 250 -3.16 8.24 7.93
C VAL A 250 -3.39 9.72 7.65
N VAL A 251 -4.32 10.34 8.39
CA VAL A 251 -4.49 11.80 8.38
C VAL A 251 -3.78 12.38 9.59
N LEU A 252 -2.78 13.22 9.37
CA LEU A 252 -2.07 13.92 10.45
C LEU A 252 -2.72 15.27 10.72
N SER A 253 -3.24 15.45 11.94
CA SER A 253 -3.83 16.71 12.40
C SER A 253 -3.02 17.36 13.52
N GLY A 254 -3.05 18.68 13.62
CA GLY A 254 -2.65 19.39 14.83
C GLY A 254 -3.82 19.46 15.82
N ALA A 255 -3.52 19.71 17.10
CA ALA A 255 -4.55 19.83 18.13
C ALA A 255 -5.24 21.23 18.19
N GLY A 256 -4.81 22.19 17.38
CA GLY A 256 -5.37 23.54 17.38
C GLY A 256 -6.69 23.64 16.61
N VAL A 257 -7.60 24.53 17.02
CA VAL A 257 -8.93 24.70 16.39
C VAL A 257 -8.86 24.85 14.86
N ARG A 258 -7.90 25.65 14.36
CA ARG A 258 -7.69 25.82 12.92
C ARG A 258 -7.15 24.57 12.24
N ASP A 259 -6.33 23.78 12.91
CA ASP A 259 -5.82 22.51 12.39
C ASP A 259 -6.95 21.49 12.29
N VAL A 260 -7.79 21.39 13.31
CA VAL A 260 -8.98 20.51 13.31
C VAL A 260 -9.94 20.90 12.19
N ALA A 261 -10.29 22.19 12.07
CA ALA A 261 -11.18 22.66 11.00
C ALA A 261 -10.60 22.42 9.59
N ALA A 262 -9.28 22.62 9.42
CA ALA A 262 -8.61 22.32 8.15
C ALA A 262 -8.60 20.81 7.85
N THR A 263 -8.39 20.00 8.88
CA THR A 263 -8.37 18.53 8.77
C THR A 263 -9.72 17.98 8.38
N ALA A 264 -10.82 18.50 8.93
CA ALA A 264 -12.17 18.10 8.54
C ALA A 264 -12.37 18.25 7.02
N ARG A 265 -11.95 19.38 6.44
CA ARG A 265 -12.04 19.62 4.99
C ARG A 265 -11.17 18.69 4.15
N VAL A 266 -10.01 18.29 4.68
CA VAL A 266 -9.15 17.31 4.01
C VAL A 266 -9.80 15.93 4.06
N ALA A 267 -10.29 15.51 5.23
CA ALA A 267 -10.96 14.23 5.43
C ALA A 267 -12.21 14.07 4.56
N ASP A 268 -13.03 15.11 4.40
CA ASP A 268 -14.20 15.11 3.50
C ASP A 268 -13.84 14.82 2.03
N GLY A 269 -12.62 15.19 1.63
CA GLY A 269 -12.10 14.92 0.29
C GLY A 269 -11.47 13.54 0.10
N LEU A 270 -11.29 12.79 1.20
CA LEU A 270 -10.76 11.43 1.20
C LEU A 270 -11.93 10.43 1.20
N GLY A 271 -11.70 9.25 0.62
CA GLY A 271 -12.71 8.19 0.62
C GLY A 271 -12.99 7.67 2.04
N PRO A 272 -14.17 7.06 2.29
CA PRO A 272 -14.59 6.68 3.64
C PRO A 272 -13.87 5.44 4.22
N ALA A 273 -13.16 4.66 3.40
CA ALA A 273 -12.57 3.39 3.82
C ALA A 273 -11.10 3.54 4.27
N GLY A 274 -10.74 2.88 5.37
CA GLY A 274 -9.35 2.76 5.84
C GLY A 274 -8.72 4.08 6.29
N LEU A 275 -9.51 5.04 6.76
CA LEU A 275 -9.03 6.36 7.18
C LEU A 275 -8.85 6.42 8.70
N GLY A 276 -7.69 6.86 9.18
CA GLY A 276 -7.51 7.08 10.61
C GLY A 276 -6.57 8.22 10.96
N LEU A 277 -6.80 8.75 12.16
CA LEU A 277 -6.26 10.02 12.61
C LEU A 277 -5.01 9.81 13.46
N VAL A 278 -3.95 10.54 13.14
CA VAL A 278 -2.82 10.76 14.04
C VAL A 278 -2.81 12.22 14.46
N VAL A 279 -2.70 12.48 15.75
CA VAL A 279 -2.69 13.85 16.28
C VAL A 279 -1.28 14.25 16.71
N ARG A 280 -0.78 15.36 16.16
CA ARG A 280 0.41 16.03 16.67
C ARG A 280 0.04 16.86 17.88
N GLY A 281 0.41 16.38 19.06
CA GLY A 281 0.15 17.05 20.33
C GLY A 281 0.84 18.40 20.43
N THR A 282 0.19 19.36 21.08
CA THR A 282 0.73 20.68 21.42
C THR A 282 0.63 20.90 22.93
N ARG A 283 1.52 21.73 23.50
CA ARG A 283 1.48 22.01 24.94
C ARG A 283 0.18 22.73 25.30
N GLY A 284 -0.58 22.16 26.24
CA GLY A 284 -1.88 22.69 26.64
C GLY A 284 -3.00 22.48 25.61
N GLY A 285 -2.74 21.71 24.54
CA GLY A 285 -3.76 21.32 23.56
C GLY A 285 -4.68 20.22 24.09
N PRO A 286 -5.86 20.03 23.46
CA PRO A 286 -6.74 18.93 23.80
C PRO A 286 -6.07 17.56 23.56
N PRO A 287 -6.46 16.52 24.30
CA PRO A 287 -6.05 15.14 24.00
C PRO A 287 -6.47 14.72 22.58
N GLY A 288 -5.73 13.79 21.97
CA GLY A 288 -6.03 13.32 20.62
C GLY A 288 -7.43 12.72 20.48
N GLY A 289 -7.94 12.07 21.52
CA GLY A 289 -9.32 11.54 21.55
C GLY A 289 -10.38 12.62 21.32
N VAL A 290 -10.23 13.80 21.92
CA VAL A 290 -11.17 14.92 21.72
C VAL A 290 -11.12 15.44 20.29
N VAL A 291 -9.93 15.45 19.67
CA VAL A 291 -9.76 15.84 18.26
C VAL A 291 -10.37 14.79 17.33
N ALA A 292 -10.20 13.51 17.64
CA ALA A 292 -10.78 12.39 16.91
C ALA A 292 -12.32 12.44 16.94
N ASP A 293 -12.90 12.65 18.13
CA ASP A 293 -14.35 12.80 18.32
C ASP A 293 -14.89 13.98 17.50
N ALA A 294 -14.19 15.12 17.52
CA ALA A 294 -14.58 16.30 16.75
C ALA A 294 -14.53 16.09 15.23
N LEU A 295 -13.68 15.18 14.75
CA LEU A 295 -13.52 14.85 13.32
C LEU A 295 -14.34 13.63 12.90
N GLY A 296 -14.89 12.86 13.84
CA GLY A 296 -15.57 11.60 13.54
C GLY A 296 -14.63 10.54 12.94
N LEU A 297 -13.33 10.57 13.27
CA LEU A 297 -12.33 9.66 12.73
C LEU A 297 -11.75 8.74 13.82
N PRO A 298 -11.40 7.48 13.51
CA PRO A 298 -10.76 6.61 14.47
C PRO A 298 -9.35 7.12 14.81
N LEU A 299 -9.04 7.23 16.10
CA LEU A 299 -7.70 7.64 16.56
C LEU A 299 -6.71 6.48 16.43
N TRP A 300 -5.70 6.65 15.58
CA TRP A 300 -4.61 5.68 15.40
C TRP A 300 -3.37 6.01 16.23
N GLY A 301 -3.26 7.23 16.74
CA GLY A 301 -2.27 7.56 17.75
C GLY A 301 -1.99 9.04 17.91
N GLU A 302 -1.04 9.34 18.81
CA GLU A 302 -0.58 10.69 19.07
C GLU A 302 0.95 10.75 18.98
N VAL A 303 1.45 11.77 18.29
CA VAL A 303 2.89 12.08 18.23
C VAL A 303 3.17 13.38 18.96
N PRO A 304 4.18 13.43 19.85
CA PRO A 304 4.50 14.65 20.57
C PRO A 304 5.11 15.70 19.64
N ALA A 305 4.90 16.98 19.91
CA ALA A 305 5.72 18.03 19.30
C ALA A 305 7.19 17.86 19.72
N ASP A 306 8.09 17.85 18.75
CA ASP A 306 9.54 17.84 18.96
C ASP A 306 10.17 18.98 18.14
N ARG A 307 10.78 19.94 18.85
CA ARG A 307 11.39 21.12 18.24
C ARG A 307 12.64 20.80 17.44
N ARG A 308 13.27 19.66 17.69
CA ARG A 308 14.48 19.25 16.98
C ARG A 308 14.19 18.77 15.57
N LEU A 309 13.00 18.22 15.30
CA LEU A 309 12.67 17.66 13.99
C LEU A 309 12.86 18.67 12.85
N ALA A 310 12.50 19.94 13.07
CA ALA A 310 12.70 20.98 12.06
C ALA A 310 14.20 21.29 11.86
N ALA A 311 14.96 21.44 12.94
CA ALA A 311 16.40 21.71 12.86
C ALA A 311 17.20 20.52 12.28
N ASP A 312 16.81 19.30 12.65
CA ASP A 312 17.39 18.06 12.15
C ASP A 312 17.10 17.94 10.63
N ALA A 313 15.88 18.24 10.18
CA ALA A 313 15.53 18.25 8.75
C ALA A 313 16.36 19.26 7.93
N GLU A 314 16.58 20.47 8.44
CA GLU A 314 17.46 21.46 7.78
C GLU A 314 18.92 21.02 7.72
N ALA A 315 19.35 20.15 8.65
CA ALA A 315 20.67 19.55 8.67
C ALA A 315 20.76 18.26 7.81
N GLY A 316 19.65 17.83 7.19
CA GLY A 316 19.57 16.55 6.48
C GLY A 316 19.59 15.32 7.41
N GLU A 317 19.31 15.50 8.70
CA GLU A 317 19.26 14.42 9.68
C GLU A 317 17.85 13.80 9.70
N PRO A 318 17.72 12.47 9.60
CA PRO A 318 16.43 11.81 9.52
C PRO A 318 15.58 12.02 10.79
N PRO A 319 14.25 12.10 10.67
CA PRO A 319 13.40 12.40 11.81
C PRO A 319 13.39 11.28 12.85
N GLY A 320 13.41 11.68 14.12
CA GLY A 320 13.24 10.78 15.26
C GLY A 320 14.51 10.02 15.63
N ARG A 321 15.31 10.61 16.53
CA ARG A 321 16.45 9.90 17.14
C ARG A 321 16.00 8.58 17.78
N PRO A 322 16.82 7.53 17.74
CA PRO A 322 16.52 6.26 18.40
C PRO A 322 16.07 6.48 19.84
N ARG A 323 14.95 5.84 20.22
CA ARG A 323 14.35 5.89 21.58
C ARG A 323 13.77 7.24 22.03
N SER A 324 13.76 8.26 21.18
CA SER A 324 13.05 9.52 21.46
C SER A 324 11.55 9.28 21.71
N ALA A 325 10.89 10.19 22.41
CA ALA A 325 9.44 10.08 22.65
C ALA A 325 8.66 10.08 21.34
N TRP A 326 9.11 10.87 20.36
CA TRP A 326 8.56 10.88 19.01
C TRP A 326 8.76 9.55 18.29
N ALA A 327 9.98 8.99 18.27
CA ALA A 327 10.24 7.70 17.62
C ALA A 327 9.40 6.56 18.21
N ARG A 328 9.26 6.52 19.54
CA ARG A 328 8.39 5.54 20.22
C ARG A 328 6.91 5.73 19.89
N ALA A 329 6.47 6.97 19.71
CA ALA A 329 5.10 7.27 19.30
C ALA A 329 4.83 6.81 17.87
N VAL A 330 5.76 7.10 16.94
CA VAL A 330 5.70 6.64 15.55
C VAL A 330 5.69 5.11 15.46
N GLU A 331 6.46 4.41 16.28
CA GLU A 331 6.42 2.94 16.34
C GLU A 331 5.04 2.43 16.79
N ARG A 332 4.38 3.07 17.75
CA ARG A 332 3.00 2.71 18.13
C ARG A 332 2.02 2.96 16.98
N VAL A 333 2.14 4.10 16.30
CA VAL A 333 1.33 4.41 15.10
C VAL A 333 1.54 3.34 14.03
N LEU A 334 2.79 2.95 13.73
CA LEU A 334 3.08 1.91 12.74
C LEU A 334 2.43 0.56 13.10
N THR A 335 2.45 0.17 14.38
CA THR A 335 1.74 -1.04 14.83
C THR A 335 0.24 -0.94 14.60
N ARG A 336 -0.37 0.21 14.93
CA ARG A 336 -1.80 0.42 14.76
C ARG A 336 -2.21 0.42 13.28
N VAL A 337 -1.46 1.13 12.44
CA VAL A 337 -1.64 1.13 10.98
C VAL A 337 -1.53 -0.29 10.42
N GLY A 338 -0.57 -1.09 10.88
CA GLY A 338 -0.41 -2.47 10.41
C GLY A 338 -1.59 -3.38 10.74
N ALA A 339 -2.29 -3.15 11.86
CA ALA A 339 -3.51 -3.87 12.21
C ALA A 339 -4.69 -3.43 11.33
N GLU A 340 -4.88 -2.12 11.17
CA GLU A 340 -6.03 -1.56 10.44
C GLU A 340 -5.92 -1.75 8.93
N ALA A 341 -4.70 -1.78 8.39
CA ALA A 341 -4.46 -2.12 6.99
C ALA A 341 -4.60 -3.63 6.70
N GLY A 342 -4.69 -4.47 7.74
CA GLY A 342 -4.89 -5.92 7.63
C GLY A 342 -6.35 -6.37 7.74
N ASP A 343 -7.20 -5.58 8.41
CA ASP A 343 -8.61 -5.89 8.70
C ASP A 343 -9.60 -5.27 7.68
N VAL A 344 -9.19 -5.05 6.43
CA VAL A 344 -10.15 -4.64 5.39
C VAL A 344 -10.89 -5.88 4.89
N ASP A 345 -11.89 -6.29 5.67
CA ASP A 345 -12.92 -7.30 5.34
C ASP A 345 -13.61 -7.01 3.99
#